data_AF-A0A5J4TXC9-F1
#
_entry.id   AF-A0A5J4TXC9-F1
#
_cell.length_a   1.000
_cell.length_b   1.000
_cell.length_c   1.000
_cell.angle_alpha   90.00
_cell.angle_beta   90.00
_cell.angle_gamma   90.00
#
_symmetry.space_group_name_H-M   'P 1'
#
loop_
_entity.id
_entity.type
_entity.pdbx_description
1 polymer ?
#
loop_
_entity_poly.entity_id
_entity_poly.type
_entity_poly.pdbx_seq_one_letter_code
_entity_poly.pdbx_strand_id
1 'polypeptide(L)' 'DGNLPLKELIRRITEDAPAELPGHYSDNLRKLIKKMLTKDPSRRITSEDILEIPEVADCLTKK' A
#
# COMPACT_ATOMS: atom_id res chain seq x y z
N ASP A 1 -8.40 22.81 7.02
CA ASP A 1 -7.09 22.61 7.68
C ASP A 1 -7.05 21.32 8.46
N GLY A 2 -6.34 20.32 7.92
CA GLY A 2 -6.28 18.96 8.47
C GLY A 2 -5.05 18.73 9.36
N ASN A 3 -4.88 19.54 10.40
CA ASN A 3 -3.84 19.26 11.39
C ASN A 3 -4.31 18.13 12.32
N LEU A 4 -4.00 16.89 11.94
CA LEU A 4 -4.21 15.74 12.80
C LEU A 4 -3.20 15.83 13.96
N PRO A 5 -3.63 15.73 15.23
CA PRO A 5 -2.70 15.70 16.35
C PRO A 5 -1.64 14.62 16.14
N LEU A 6 -0.36 14.93 16.39
CA LEU A 6 0.75 14.01 16.16
C LEU A 6 0.54 12.63 16.80
N LYS A 7 -0.03 12.60 18.01
CA LYS A 7 -0.36 11.36 18.71
C LYS A 7 -1.35 10.49 17.92
N GLU A 8 -2.35 11.11 17.31
CA GLU A 8 -3.35 10.41 16.50
C GLU A 8 -2.74 9.95 15.16
N LEU A 9 -1.84 10.74 14.57
CA LEU A 9 -1.09 10.31 13.38
C LEU A 9 -0.21 9.09 13.67
N ILE A 10 0.53 9.10 14.78
CA ILE A 10 1.37 7.97 15.20
C ILE A 10 0.50 6.72 15.35
N ARG A 11 -0.60 6.80 16.10
CA ARG A 11 -1.55 5.69 16.31
C ARG A 11 -2.03 5.10 14.98
N ARG A 12 -2.39 5.95 14.01
CA ARG A 12 -2.83 5.50 12.68
C ARG A 12 -1.74 4.79 11.88
N ILE A 13 -0.51 5.26 11.98
CA ILE A 13 0.64 4.67 11.27
C ILE A 13 1.04 3.33 11.91
N THR A 14 1.05 3.23 13.23
CA THR A 14 1.58 2.06 13.94
C THR A 14 0.54 0.97 14.20
N GLU A 15 -0.71 1.34 14.50
CA GLU A 15 -1.72 0.42 15.04
C GLU A 15 -2.91 0.24 14.09
N ASP A 16 -3.46 1.34 13.56
CA ASP A 16 -4.70 1.24 12.80
C ASP A 16 -4.52 0.54 11.45
N ALA A 17 -5.57 -0.19 11.05
CA ALA A 17 -5.70 -0.69 9.69
C ALA A 17 -5.70 0.49 8.69
N PRO A 18 -5.07 0.33 7.52
CA PRO A 18 -5.13 1.33 6.46
C PRO A 18 -6.57 1.66 6.08
N ALA A 19 -6.83 2.91 5.71
CA ALA A 19 -8.12 3.30 5.16
C ALA A 19 -8.42 2.51 3.87
N GLU A 20 -9.70 2.19 3.66
CA GLU A 20 -10.13 1.53 2.44
C GLU A 20 -9.95 2.45 1.23
N LEU A 21 -9.42 1.88 0.15
CA LEU A 21 -9.25 2.60 -1.10
C LEU A 21 -10.58 2.68 -1.86
N PRO A 22 -10.82 3.79 -2.59
CA PRO A 22 -12.02 3.97 -3.39
C PRO A 22 -12.36 2.83 -4.36
N GLY A 23 -13.65 2.72 -4.68
CA GLY A 23 -14.22 1.68 -5.54
C GLY A 23 -13.66 1.65 -6.97
N HIS A 24 -13.24 2.80 -7.50
CA HIS A 24 -12.81 2.96 -8.89
C HIS A 24 -11.40 2.41 -9.19
N TYR A 25 -10.63 2.06 -8.16
CA TYR A 25 -9.34 1.38 -8.35
C TYR A 25 -9.55 -0.13 -8.56
N SER A 26 -8.70 -0.74 -9.39
CA SER A 26 -8.74 -2.19 -9.61
C SER A 26 -8.51 -2.95 -8.31
N ASP A 27 -9.10 -4.15 -8.22
CA ASP A 27 -8.88 -5.02 -7.05
C ASP A 27 -7.41 -5.35 -6.83
N ASN A 28 -6.65 -5.54 -7.90
CA ASN A 28 -5.23 -5.86 -7.84
C ASN A 28 -4.42 -4.71 -7.24
N LEU A 29 -4.69 -3.46 -7.66
CA LEU A 29 -4.06 -2.29 -7.08
C LEU A 29 -4.42 -2.14 -5.59
N ARG A 30 -5.70 -2.29 -5.23
CA ARG A 30 -6.11 -2.21 -3.83
C ARG A 30 -5.44 -3.26 -2.95
N LYS A 31 -5.35 -4.50 -3.45
CA LYS A 31 -4.65 -5.60 -2.76
C LYS A 31 -3.16 -5.32 -2.63
N LEU A 32 -2.52 -4.79 -3.67
CA LEU A 32 -1.10 -4.43 -3.66
C LEU A 32 -0.81 -3.37 -2.59
N ILE A 33 -1.55 -2.26 -2.58
CA ILE A 33 -1.36 -1.20 -1.59
C ILE A 33 -1.58 -1.72 -0.16
N LYS A 34 -2.59 -2.58 0.07
CA LYS A 34 -2.80 -3.22 1.38
C LYS A 34 -1.59 -4.05 1.81
N LYS A 35 -0.96 -4.81 0.91
CA LYS A 35 0.27 -5.58 1.19
C LYS A 35 1.46 -4.66 1.49
N MET A 36 1.59 -3.53 0.79
CA MET A 36 2.65 -2.54 1.02
C MET A 36 2.51 -1.84 2.39
N LEU A 37 1.28 -1.68 2.89
CA LEU A 37 1.00 -1.05 4.18
C LEU A 37 0.96 -2.05 5.35
N THR A 38 1.43 -3.29 5.14
CA THR A 38 1.56 -4.29 6.21
C THR A 38 2.46 -3.74 7.32
N LYS A 39 1.94 -3.75 8.56
CA LYS A 39 2.64 -3.15 9.71
C LYS A 39 3.92 -3.91 10.05
N ASP A 40 3.83 -5.24 10.09
CA ASP A 40 4.97 -6.13 10.27
C ASP A 40 5.93 -6.04 9.06
N PRO A 41 7.14 -5.48 9.22
CA PRO A 41 8.08 -5.31 8.12
C PRO A 41 8.52 -6.64 7.50
N SER A 42 8.62 -7.71 8.29
CA SER A 42 9.04 -9.04 7.82
C SER A 42 7.99 -9.71 6.95
N ARG A 43 6.74 -9.24 7.00
CA ARG A 43 5.62 -9.74 6.18
C ARG A 43 5.23 -8.77 5.06
N ARG A 44 5.87 -7.60 5.00
CA ARG A 44 5.60 -6.58 3.98
C ARG A 44 6.19 -7.04 2.65
N ILE A 45 5.43 -6.88 1.59
CA ILE A 45 5.86 -7.20 0.23
C ILE A 45 7.15 -6.43 -0.11
N THR A 46 8.11 -7.10 -0.73
CA THR A 46 9.39 -6.49 -1.14
C THR A 46 9.25 -5.80 -2.49
N SER A 47 10.20 -4.92 -2.83
CA SER A 47 10.24 -4.35 -4.18
C SER A 47 10.44 -5.41 -5.26
N GLU A 48 11.19 -6.47 -4.97
CA GLU A 48 11.41 -7.59 -5.90
C GLU A 48 10.10 -8.30 -6.21
N ASP A 49 9.32 -8.67 -5.17
CA ASP A 49 7.99 -9.29 -5.34
C ASP A 49 7.02 -8.38 -6.12
N ILE A 50 7.09 -7.06 -5.93
CA ILE A 50 6.24 -6.10 -6.65
C ILE A 50 6.55 -6.11 -8.15
N LEU A 51 7.83 -6.22 -8.51
CA LEU A 51 8.27 -6.23 -9.90
C LEU A 51 7.85 -7.52 -10.64
N GLU A 52 7.59 -8.60 -9.92
CA GLU A 52 7.05 -9.85 -10.48
C GLU A 52 5.53 -9.79 -10.76
N ILE A 53 4.83 -8.75 -10.30
CA ILE A 53 3.40 -8.57 -10.58
C ILE A 53 3.24 -8.22 -12.07
N PRO A 54 2.45 -8.98 -12.86
CA PRO A 54 2.33 -8.77 -14.30
C PRO A 54 1.97 -7.34 -14.69
N GLU A 55 1.01 -6.73 -13.99
CA GLU A 55 0.57 -5.35 -14.24
C GLU A 55 1.69 -4.33 -14.05
N VAL A 56 2.62 -4.58 -13.11
CA VAL A 56 3.78 -3.71 -12.84
C VAL A 56 4.89 -3.98 -13.84
N ALA A 57 5.19 -5.25 -14.11
CA ALA A 57 6.19 -5.66 -15.09
C ALA A 57 5.88 -5.11 -16.50
N ASP A 58 4.60 -5.13 -16.90
CA ASP A 58 4.13 -4.59 -18.18
C ASP A 58 4.38 -3.08 -18.32
N CYS A 59 4.41 -2.33 -17.21
CA CYS A 59 4.75 -0.91 -17.25
C CYS A 59 6.23 -0.65 -17.54
N LEU A 60 7.11 -1.64 -17.33
CA LEU A 60 8.55 -1.52 -17.53
C LEU A 60 8.99 -1.94 -18.94
N THR A 61 8.16 -2.74 -19.64
CA THR A 61 8.47 -3.29 -20.96
C THR A 61 7.88 -2.46 -22.11
N LYS A 62 6.87 -1.64 -21.83
CA LYS A 62 6.28 -0.71 -22.79
C LYS A 62 7.23 0.48 -23.01
N LYS A 63 8.01 0.42 -24.09
CA LYS A 63 8.70 1.58 -24.69
C LYS A 63 7.73 2.39 -25.55
#